data_AF-A0A089ZID3-F1
#
_entry.id   AF-A0A089ZID3-F1
#
_cell.length_a   1.000
_cell.length_b   1.000
_cell.length_c   1.000
_cell.angle_alpha   90.00
_cell.angle_beta   90.00
_cell.angle_gamma   90.00
#
_symmetry.space_group_name_H-M   'P 1'
#
loop_
_entity.id
_entity.type
_entity.pdbx_description
1 polymer ?
#
loop_
_entity_poly.entity_id
_entity_poly.type
_entity_poly.pdbx_seq_one_letter_code
_entity_poly.pdbx_strand_id
1 'polypeptide(L)'
;MSQLSFLDNAREGKNNWWMYLITFIAVFLVMMLGTILPVEILNKFNNNLLNSIVGLGVGFALSLISLYLLARFLHHKKLISLINTEKQIRWSQIFKGSILWTVLASSLTIIYMLLNPSAFKFSFNFYPFLILVIISCLCFPIQAFFEELFFRGYLMQGFGLVFKRALIPVIITSILFGVMHASNLTNLNQTLLVITSTSIMGLLYGIVT
;
A
#
# COMPACT_ATOMS: atom_id res chain seq x y z
N MET A 1 -24.63 6.53 -22.83
CA MET A 1 -23.54 7.29 -22.18
C MET A 1 -22.88 6.36 -21.19
N SER A 2 -21.70 5.82 -21.52
CA SER A 2 -20.98 4.88 -20.65
C SER A 2 -20.62 5.59 -19.35
N GLN A 3 -20.93 4.97 -18.20
CA GLN A 3 -20.48 5.45 -16.89
C GLN A 3 -18.99 5.79 -16.96
N LEU A 4 -18.62 6.99 -16.51
CA LEU A 4 -17.22 7.40 -16.37
C LEU A 4 -16.55 6.35 -15.47
N SER A 5 -15.67 5.54 -16.07
CA SER A 5 -14.95 4.51 -15.34
C SER A 5 -13.84 5.18 -14.52
N PHE A 6 -13.44 4.56 -13.42
CA PHE A 6 -12.30 5.01 -12.64
C PHE A 6 -11.02 5.18 -13.49
N LEU A 7 -10.89 4.39 -14.56
CA LEU A 7 -9.78 4.51 -15.52
C LEU A 7 -9.90 5.75 -16.42
N ASP A 8 -11.07 6.35 -16.59
CA ASP A 8 -11.23 7.58 -17.35
C ASP A 8 -10.64 8.80 -16.63
N ASN A 9 -10.55 8.75 -15.28
CA ASN A 9 -9.81 9.75 -14.49
C ASN A 9 -8.34 9.84 -14.92
N ALA A 10 -7.79 8.77 -15.50
CA ALA A 10 -6.43 8.76 -16.01
C ALA A 10 -6.20 9.83 -17.08
N ARG A 11 -7.24 10.32 -17.77
CA ARG A 11 -7.14 11.37 -18.80
C ARG A 11 -6.99 12.78 -18.24
N GLU A 12 -7.23 12.99 -16.95
CA GLU A 12 -7.04 14.31 -16.32
C GLU A 12 -5.54 14.71 -16.32
N GLY A 13 -5.24 15.99 -16.52
CA GLY A 13 -3.89 16.52 -16.43
C GLY A 13 -2.95 16.10 -17.58
N LYS A 14 -1.65 16.09 -17.30
CA LYS A 14 -0.59 15.67 -18.23
C LYS A 14 -0.26 14.19 -18.03
N ASN A 15 -0.19 13.48 -19.15
CA ASN A 15 -0.13 12.02 -19.18
C ASN A 15 1.03 11.46 -20.02
N ASN A 16 2.11 12.23 -20.14
CA ASN A 16 3.28 11.76 -20.87
C ASN A 16 3.91 10.57 -20.12
N TRP A 17 4.25 9.51 -20.83
CA TRP A 17 4.73 8.24 -20.24
C TRP A 17 5.94 8.44 -19.31
N TRP A 18 6.86 9.36 -19.65
CA TRP A 18 8.06 9.63 -18.86
C TRP A 18 7.74 10.23 -17.48
N MET A 19 6.61 10.94 -17.34
CA MET A 19 6.18 11.48 -16.04
C MET A 19 5.80 10.34 -15.08
N TYR A 20 5.23 9.26 -15.60
CA TYR A 20 4.93 8.05 -14.84
C TYR A 20 6.19 7.34 -14.36
N LEU A 21 7.20 7.26 -15.23
CA LEU A 21 8.50 6.68 -14.86
C LEU A 21 9.21 7.52 -13.79
N ILE A 22 9.27 8.84 -13.96
CA ILE A 22 9.88 9.75 -12.96
C ILE A 22 9.15 9.64 -11.63
N THR A 23 7.81 9.65 -11.64
CA THR A 23 7.04 9.57 -10.40
C THR A 23 7.25 8.25 -9.69
N PHE A 24 7.26 7.13 -10.42
CA PHE A 24 7.54 5.81 -9.86
C PHE A 24 8.93 5.78 -9.18
N ILE A 25 9.97 6.20 -9.89
CA ILE A 25 11.35 6.21 -9.37
C ILE A 25 11.47 7.14 -8.17
N ALA A 26 10.94 8.36 -8.25
CA ALA A 26 11.02 9.34 -7.17
C ALA A 26 10.31 8.86 -5.91
N VAL A 27 9.08 8.35 -6.04
CA VAL A 27 8.31 7.81 -4.90
C VAL A 27 9.02 6.62 -4.26
N PHE A 28 9.61 5.74 -5.08
CA PHE A 28 10.36 4.59 -4.59
C PHE A 28 11.64 4.98 -3.85
N LEU A 29 12.43 5.91 -4.41
CA LEU A 29 13.64 6.42 -3.76
C LEU A 29 13.32 7.13 -2.44
N VAL A 30 12.26 7.94 -2.41
CA VAL A 30 11.78 8.58 -1.18
C VAL A 30 11.35 7.53 -0.14
N MET A 31 10.71 6.44 -0.57
CA MET A 31 10.31 5.35 0.33
C MET A 31 11.54 4.68 0.95
N MET A 32 12.55 4.35 0.12
CA MET A 32 13.78 3.70 0.57
C MET A 32 14.55 4.59 1.53
N LEU A 33 14.85 5.84 1.14
CA LEU A 33 15.61 6.77 1.98
C LEU A 33 14.83 7.17 3.23
N GLY A 34 13.53 7.42 3.08
CA GLY A 34 12.62 7.75 4.17
C GLY A 34 12.42 6.61 5.17
N THR A 35 12.72 5.36 4.79
CA THR A 35 12.74 4.23 5.72
C THR A 35 14.13 4.04 6.33
N ILE A 36 15.19 4.00 5.51
CA ILE A 36 16.55 3.66 5.94
C ILE A 36 17.11 4.74 6.88
N LEU A 37 17.01 6.02 6.51
CA LEU A 37 17.63 7.10 7.27
C LEU A 37 17.05 7.20 8.70
N PRO A 38 15.72 7.20 8.93
CA PRO A 38 15.20 7.23 10.29
C PRO A 38 15.58 5.99 11.11
N VAL A 39 15.59 4.80 10.50
CA VAL A 39 15.99 3.56 11.19
C VAL A 39 17.44 3.66 11.65
N GLU A 40 18.35 4.07 10.77
CA GLU A 40 19.78 4.22 11.10
C GLU A 40 20.01 5.27 12.19
N ILE A 41 19.31 6.41 12.12
CA ILE A 41 19.41 7.46 13.14
C ILE A 41 18.90 6.94 14.49
N LEU A 42 17.71 6.33 14.54
CA LEU A 42 17.13 5.83 15.78
C LEU A 42 17.98 4.72 16.41
N ASN A 43 18.52 3.80 15.59
CA ASN A 43 19.37 2.71 16.06
C ASN A 43 20.70 3.20 16.64
N LYS A 44 21.20 4.39 16.27
CA LYS A 44 22.38 5.00 16.92
C LYS A 44 22.10 5.41 18.37
N PHE A 45 20.87 5.78 18.69
CA PHE A 45 20.49 6.17 20.06
C PHE A 45 20.05 4.97 20.90
N ASN A 46 19.20 4.11 20.35
CA ASN A 46 18.69 2.92 21.02
C ASN A 46 18.28 1.89 19.98
N ASN A 47 18.94 0.73 19.98
CA ASN A 47 18.63 -0.34 19.04
C ASN A 47 17.38 -1.11 19.50
N ASN A 48 16.23 -0.80 18.91
CA ASN A 48 14.94 -1.41 19.23
C ASN A 48 14.19 -1.78 17.93
N LEU A 49 13.55 -2.95 17.92
CA LEU A 49 12.71 -3.42 16.81
C LEU A 49 11.60 -2.44 16.42
N LEU A 50 11.10 -1.65 17.36
CA LEU A 50 10.10 -0.60 17.09
C LEU A 50 10.59 0.45 16.08
N ASN A 51 11.91 0.70 16.02
CA ASN A 51 12.49 1.68 15.11
C ASN A 51 12.22 1.31 13.65
N SER A 52 12.18 0.02 13.31
CA SER A 52 11.86 -0.45 11.96
C SER A 52 10.41 -0.13 11.57
N ILE A 53 9.47 -0.27 12.50
CA ILE A 53 8.05 0.05 12.26
C ILE A 53 7.88 1.56 12.07
N VAL A 54 8.52 2.36 12.94
CA VAL A 54 8.52 3.82 12.82
C VAL A 54 9.15 4.27 11.51
N GLY A 55 10.30 3.69 11.14
CA GLY A 55 10.97 3.97 9.87
C GLY A 55 10.10 3.68 8.65
N LEU A 56 9.43 2.52 8.62
CA LEU A 56 8.48 2.19 7.56
C LEU A 56 7.34 3.21 7.50
N GLY A 57 6.75 3.56 8.64
CA GLY A 57 5.70 4.56 8.71
C GLY A 57 6.13 5.93 8.17
N VAL A 58 7.34 6.37 8.51
CA VAL A 58 7.92 7.62 7.99
C VAL A 58 8.17 7.51 6.48
N GLY A 59 8.75 6.40 6.01
CA GLY A 59 8.97 6.14 4.59
C GLY A 59 7.67 6.24 3.78
N PHE A 60 6.61 5.56 4.21
CA PHE A 60 5.30 5.62 3.56
C PHE A 60 4.67 7.01 3.63
N ALA A 61 4.78 7.73 4.74
CA ALA A 61 4.29 9.10 4.86
C ALA A 61 4.99 10.06 3.88
N LEU A 62 6.32 9.97 3.78
CA LEU A 62 7.11 10.79 2.85
C LEU A 62 6.80 10.43 1.39
N SER A 63 6.63 9.14 1.09
CA SER A 63 6.23 8.68 -0.25
C SER A 63 4.83 9.14 -0.63
N LEU A 64 3.89 9.18 0.31
CA LEU A 64 2.56 9.75 0.10
C LEU A 64 2.63 11.24 -0.23
N ILE A 65 3.45 12.00 0.52
CA ILE A 65 3.67 13.42 0.24
C ILE A 65 4.31 13.60 -1.15
N SER A 66 5.33 12.80 -1.47
CA SER A 66 6.01 12.85 -2.77
C SER A 66 5.05 12.54 -3.92
N LEU A 67 4.23 11.50 -3.80
CA LEU A 67 3.19 11.15 -4.77
C LEU A 67 2.20 12.30 -4.95
N TYR A 68 1.75 12.92 -3.86
CA TYR A 68 0.84 14.07 -3.92
C TYR A 68 1.48 15.26 -4.65
N LEU A 69 2.73 15.61 -4.33
CA LEU A 69 3.43 16.72 -4.96
C LEU A 69 3.63 16.46 -6.46
N LEU A 70 4.06 15.26 -6.83
CA LEU A 70 4.28 14.90 -8.24
C LEU A 70 2.95 14.82 -9.01
N ALA A 71 1.89 14.25 -8.43
CA ALA A 71 0.57 14.27 -9.03
C ALA A 71 0.08 15.71 -9.27
N ARG A 72 0.25 16.60 -8.28
CA ARG A 72 -0.23 17.99 -8.36
C ARG A 72 0.61 18.87 -9.28
N PHE A 73 1.94 18.76 -9.24
CA PHE A 73 2.84 19.69 -9.92
C PHE A 73 3.38 19.16 -11.24
N LEU A 74 3.70 17.87 -11.34
CA LEU A 74 4.21 17.26 -12.58
C LEU A 74 3.04 16.88 -13.51
N HIS A 75 2.04 16.18 -12.97
CA HIS A 75 0.89 15.72 -13.74
C HIS A 75 -0.26 16.72 -13.79
N HIS A 76 -0.29 17.74 -12.94
CA HIS A 76 -1.44 18.64 -12.79
C HIS A 76 -2.78 17.89 -12.57
N LYS A 77 -2.72 16.76 -11.86
CA LYS A 77 -3.87 15.96 -11.44
C LYS A 77 -4.28 16.32 -10.02
N LYS A 78 -5.57 16.20 -9.72
CA LYS A 78 -6.07 16.32 -8.35
C LYS A 78 -5.88 14.99 -7.62
N LEU A 79 -5.52 15.03 -6.34
CA LEU A 79 -5.38 13.79 -5.56
C LEU A 79 -6.69 12.98 -5.51
N ILE A 80 -7.84 13.66 -5.47
CA ILE A 80 -9.15 13.00 -5.39
C ILE A 80 -9.42 12.10 -6.59
N SER A 81 -8.89 12.43 -7.78
CA SER A 81 -9.10 11.60 -8.98
C SER A 81 -8.32 10.28 -8.94
N LEU A 82 -7.33 10.16 -8.05
CA LEU A 82 -6.63 8.91 -7.75
C LEU A 82 -7.37 8.06 -6.71
N ILE A 83 -8.32 8.63 -5.96
CA ILE A 83 -9.04 7.94 -4.87
C ILE A 83 -10.36 7.38 -5.39
N ASN A 84 -11.14 8.19 -6.10
CA ASN A 84 -12.43 7.77 -6.63
C ASN A 84 -12.87 8.63 -7.83
N THR A 85 -14.02 8.28 -8.42
CA THR A 85 -14.66 9.05 -9.51
C THR A 85 -15.50 10.23 -9.02
N GLU A 86 -15.60 10.41 -7.69
CA GLU A 86 -16.49 11.39 -7.05
C GLU A 86 -15.73 12.67 -6.68
N LYS A 87 -16.47 13.72 -6.28
CA LYS A 87 -15.88 14.97 -5.79
C LYS A 87 -15.37 14.87 -4.35
N GLN A 88 -15.76 13.84 -3.60
CA GLN A 88 -15.48 13.67 -2.17
C GLN A 88 -15.21 12.21 -1.81
N ILE A 89 -14.47 11.99 -0.72
CA ILE A 89 -14.17 10.66 -0.20
C ILE A 89 -15.42 10.03 0.41
N ARG A 90 -15.75 8.80 0.00
CA ARG A 90 -16.89 8.04 0.50
C ARG A 90 -16.51 7.29 1.78
N TRP A 91 -16.45 8.01 2.90
CA TRP A 91 -16.08 7.45 4.22
C TRP A 91 -16.88 6.21 4.61
N SER A 92 -18.17 6.16 4.27
CA SER A 92 -19.03 5.00 4.55
C SER A 92 -18.56 3.71 3.88
N GLN A 93 -17.95 3.79 2.68
CA GLN A 93 -17.37 2.63 2.01
C GLN A 93 -16.07 2.18 2.67
N ILE A 94 -15.23 3.14 3.09
CA ILE A 94 -14.00 2.85 3.84
C ILE A 94 -14.35 2.11 5.13
N PHE A 95 -15.30 2.61 5.92
CA PHE A 95 -15.72 1.95 7.17
C PHE A 95 -16.30 0.54 6.93
N LYS A 96 -17.14 0.36 5.89
CA LYS A 96 -17.67 -0.96 5.53
C LYS A 96 -16.56 -1.94 5.17
N GLY A 97 -15.61 -1.50 4.34
CA GLY A 97 -14.44 -2.28 3.94
C GLY A 97 -13.56 -2.66 5.14
N SER A 98 -13.27 -1.69 6.01
CA SER A 98 -12.49 -1.92 7.23
C SER A 98 -13.15 -2.94 8.15
N ILE A 99 -14.46 -2.83 8.41
CA ILE A 99 -15.18 -3.80 9.25
C ILE A 99 -15.15 -5.19 8.63
N LEU A 100 -15.44 -5.30 7.33
CA LEU A 100 -15.43 -6.57 6.61
C LEU A 100 -14.04 -7.21 6.65
N TRP A 101 -13.00 -6.43 6.42
CA TRP A 101 -11.61 -6.91 6.46
C TRP A 101 -11.21 -7.34 7.88
N THR A 102 -11.55 -6.56 8.91
CA THR A 102 -11.31 -6.93 10.31
C THR A 102 -11.99 -8.26 10.65
N VAL A 103 -13.26 -8.44 10.29
CA VAL A 103 -13.99 -9.68 10.55
C VAL A 103 -13.33 -10.86 9.83
N LEU A 104 -12.99 -10.72 8.54
CA LEU A 104 -12.33 -11.77 7.78
C LEU A 104 -10.96 -12.13 8.36
N ALA A 105 -10.10 -11.13 8.58
CA ALA A 105 -8.75 -11.32 9.09
C ALA A 105 -8.76 -11.94 10.49
N SER A 106 -9.62 -11.45 11.40
CA SER A 106 -9.78 -12.04 12.74
C SER A 106 -10.30 -13.47 12.67
N SER A 107 -11.30 -13.75 11.83
CA SER A 107 -11.85 -15.12 11.68
C SER A 107 -10.80 -16.10 11.16
N LEU A 108 -10.06 -15.73 10.11
CA LEU A 108 -8.98 -16.56 9.56
C LEU A 108 -7.87 -16.77 10.58
N THR A 109 -7.53 -15.74 11.36
CA THR A 109 -6.52 -15.85 12.42
C THR A 109 -6.98 -16.79 13.53
N ILE A 110 -8.25 -16.71 13.96
CA ILE A 110 -8.81 -17.60 14.98
C ILE A 110 -8.83 -19.04 14.48
N ILE A 111 -9.28 -19.29 13.24
CA ILE A 111 -9.26 -20.63 12.63
C ILE A 111 -7.85 -21.18 12.59
N TYR A 112 -6.87 -20.37 12.15
CA TYR A 112 -5.47 -20.78 12.11
C TYR A 112 -4.90 -21.09 13.50
N MET A 113 -5.27 -20.31 14.51
CA MET A 113 -4.91 -20.53 15.91
C MET A 113 -5.49 -21.83 16.47
N LEU A 114 -6.73 -22.16 16.12
CA LEU A 114 -7.37 -23.42 16.52
C LEU A 114 -6.73 -24.64 15.83
N LEU A 115 -6.35 -24.50 14.56
CA LEU A 115 -5.71 -25.57 13.79
C LEU A 115 -4.24 -25.79 14.17
N ASN A 116 -3.53 -24.73 14.60
CA ASN A 116 -2.12 -24.78 14.98
C ASN A 116 -1.87 -24.10 16.33
N PRO A 117 -2.35 -24.66 17.46
CA PRO A 117 -2.21 -24.01 18.77
C PRO A 117 -0.76 -23.80 19.19
N SER A 118 0.15 -24.69 18.79
CA SER A 118 1.59 -24.60 19.07
C SER A 118 2.28 -23.44 18.36
N ALA A 119 1.68 -22.87 17.30
CA ALA A 119 2.21 -21.71 16.59
C ALA A 119 1.99 -20.39 17.32
N PHE A 120 1.12 -20.36 18.35
CA PHE A 120 0.76 -19.15 19.08
C PHE A 120 1.28 -19.18 20.50
N LYS A 121 1.92 -18.09 20.92
CA LYS A 121 2.32 -17.84 22.30
C LYS A 121 1.62 -16.59 22.81
N PHE A 122 0.77 -16.75 23.82
CA PHE A 122 0.17 -15.60 24.48
C PHE A 122 1.24 -14.86 25.30
N SER A 123 1.49 -13.60 24.95
CA SER A 123 2.52 -12.76 25.58
C SER A 123 2.00 -11.33 25.73
N PHE A 124 1.07 -11.13 26.67
CA PHE A 124 0.50 -9.82 26.95
C PHE A 124 1.34 -9.05 27.98
N ASN A 125 1.84 -7.88 27.57
CA ASN A 125 2.43 -6.90 28.47
C ASN A 125 1.85 -5.53 28.13
N PHE A 126 1.22 -4.88 29.12
CA PHE A 126 0.43 -3.68 28.90
C PHE A 126 1.21 -2.51 28.27
N TYR A 127 2.42 -2.23 28.75
CA TYR A 127 3.20 -1.08 28.27
C TYR A 127 3.69 -1.26 26.81
N PRO A 128 4.36 -2.36 26.44
CA PRO A 128 4.73 -2.61 25.04
C PRO A 128 3.51 -2.72 24.13
N PHE A 129 2.42 -3.32 24.61
CA PHE A 129 1.17 -3.41 23.87
C PHE A 129 0.60 -2.03 23.54
N LEU A 130 0.51 -1.13 24.53
CA LEU A 130 -0.03 0.22 24.32
C LEU A 130 0.80 1.02 23.30
N ILE A 131 2.13 0.94 23.39
CA ILE A 131 3.04 1.59 22.44
C ILE A 131 2.85 1.03 21.03
N LEU A 132 2.79 -0.30 20.88
CA LEU A 132 2.56 -0.95 19.60
C LEU A 132 1.21 -0.56 18.99
N VAL A 133 0.14 -0.54 19.79
CA VAL A 133 -1.19 -0.12 19.31
C VAL A 133 -1.15 1.31 18.78
N ILE A 134 -0.55 2.25 19.51
CA ILE A 134 -0.47 3.66 19.09
C ILE A 134 0.32 3.77 17.77
N ILE A 135 1.49 3.14 17.68
CA ILE A 135 2.34 3.18 16.48
C ILE A 135 1.61 2.52 15.29
N SER A 136 1.04 1.33 15.48
CA SER A 136 0.33 0.61 14.43
C SER A 136 -0.91 1.36 13.93
N CYS A 137 -1.67 1.99 14.82
CA CYS A 137 -2.82 2.82 14.45
C CYS A 137 -2.44 4.07 13.64
N LEU A 138 -1.18 4.51 13.68
CA LEU A 138 -0.68 5.62 12.86
C LEU A 138 -0.04 5.11 11.57
N CYS A 139 0.90 4.18 11.67
CA CYS A 139 1.72 3.74 10.55
C CYS A 139 0.93 2.91 9.52
N PHE A 140 0.10 1.96 9.97
CA PHE A 140 -0.57 1.05 9.04
C PHE A 140 -1.66 1.73 8.20
N PRO A 141 -2.48 2.66 8.72
CA PRO A 141 -3.40 3.40 7.86
C PRO A 141 -2.69 4.26 6.82
N ILE A 142 -1.56 4.89 7.17
CA ILE A 142 -0.76 5.67 6.22
C ILE A 142 -0.19 4.76 5.13
N GLN A 143 0.37 3.61 5.51
CA GLN A 143 0.88 2.61 4.59
C GLN A 143 -0.23 2.12 3.64
N ALA A 144 -1.35 1.65 4.19
CA ALA A 144 -2.47 1.15 3.39
C ALA A 144 -3.00 2.22 2.43
N PHE A 145 -3.13 3.46 2.91
CA PHE A 145 -3.59 4.57 2.08
C PHE A 145 -2.62 4.90 0.94
N PHE A 146 -1.31 4.92 1.22
CA PHE A 146 -0.29 5.09 0.20
C PHE A 146 -0.33 3.97 -0.84
N GLU A 147 -0.34 2.71 -0.41
CA GLU A 147 -0.35 1.56 -1.31
C GLU A 147 -1.60 1.56 -2.20
N GLU A 148 -2.76 1.88 -1.63
CA GLU A 148 -4.00 1.99 -2.40
C GLU A 148 -3.91 3.10 -3.45
N LEU A 149 -3.48 4.30 -3.04
CA LEU A 149 -3.30 5.44 -3.94
C LEU A 149 -2.24 5.19 -5.03
N PHE A 150 -1.15 4.52 -4.70
CA PHE A 150 -0.03 4.33 -5.62
C PHE A 150 -0.33 3.21 -6.62
N PHE A 151 -0.76 2.04 -6.14
CA PHE A 151 -0.98 0.88 -7.00
C PHE A 151 -2.32 0.92 -7.72
N ARG A 152 -3.42 1.17 -7.00
CA ARG A 152 -4.79 1.15 -7.55
C ARG A 152 -5.22 2.51 -8.04
N GLY A 153 -4.72 3.59 -7.45
CA GLY A 153 -4.91 4.93 -8.00
C GLY A 153 -4.00 5.18 -9.21
N TYR A 154 -2.76 5.52 -8.93
CA TYR A 154 -1.83 6.12 -9.88
C TYR A 154 -1.36 5.15 -10.98
N LEU A 155 -0.82 3.98 -10.60
CA LEU A 155 -0.29 3.02 -11.57
C LEU A 155 -1.38 2.37 -12.39
N MET A 156 -2.51 1.99 -11.78
CA MET A 156 -3.63 1.41 -12.50
C MET A 156 -4.19 2.35 -13.56
N GLN A 157 -4.34 3.64 -13.23
CA GLN A 157 -4.73 4.66 -14.20
C GLN A 157 -3.67 4.85 -15.30
N GLY A 158 -2.39 4.90 -14.94
CA GLY A 158 -1.29 5.00 -15.91
C GLY A 158 -1.28 3.86 -16.92
N PHE A 159 -1.39 2.61 -16.45
CA PHE A 159 -1.51 1.45 -17.33
C PHE A 159 -2.84 1.42 -18.09
N GLY A 160 -3.92 1.94 -17.50
CA GLY A 160 -5.22 2.09 -18.15
C GLY A 160 -5.19 2.99 -19.39
N LEU A 161 -4.25 3.94 -19.48
CA LEU A 161 -4.05 4.76 -20.69
C LEU A 161 -3.41 3.97 -21.83
N VAL A 162 -2.61 2.95 -21.51
CA VAL A 162 -1.88 2.14 -22.50
C VAL A 162 -2.73 0.96 -22.96
N PHE A 163 -3.44 0.32 -22.03
CA PHE A 163 -4.18 -0.91 -22.29
C PHE A 163 -5.68 -0.66 -22.45
N LYS A 164 -6.27 -1.23 -23.51
CA LYS A 164 -7.71 -1.11 -23.79
C LYS A 164 -8.62 -1.96 -22.89
N ARG A 165 -8.05 -2.88 -22.09
CA ARG A 165 -8.79 -3.82 -21.24
C ARG A 165 -8.49 -3.55 -19.78
N ALA A 166 -9.53 -3.27 -18.98
CA ALA A 166 -9.41 -2.96 -17.54
C ALA A 166 -8.73 -4.06 -16.71
N LEU A 167 -8.83 -5.33 -17.14
CA LEU A 167 -8.20 -6.45 -16.45
C LEU A 167 -6.66 -6.40 -16.52
N ILE A 168 -6.08 -5.82 -17.59
CA ILE A 168 -4.62 -5.80 -17.77
C ILE A 168 -3.94 -4.91 -16.72
N PRO A 169 -4.36 -3.64 -16.51
CA PRO A 169 -3.86 -2.82 -15.41
C PRO A 169 -3.95 -3.51 -14.05
N VAL A 170 -5.08 -4.17 -13.73
CA VAL A 170 -5.27 -4.87 -12.45
C VAL A 170 -4.24 -5.98 -12.26
N ILE A 171 -4.01 -6.82 -13.27
CA ILE A 171 -3.02 -7.90 -13.18
C ILE A 171 -1.61 -7.32 -13.02
N ILE A 172 -1.25 -6.32 -13.82
CA ILE A 172 0.10 -5.72 -13.79
C ILE A 172 0.37 -5.10 -12.42
N THR A 173 -0.54 -4.27 -11.90
CA THR A 173 -0.36 -3.61 -10.59
C THR A 173 -0.33 -4.62 -9.45
N SER A 174 -1.06 -5.74 -9.57
CA SER A 174 -1.03 -6.83 -8.58
C SER A 174 0.30 -7.60 -8.58
N ILE A 175 0.87 -7.85 -9.77
CA ILE A 175 2.21 -8.46 -9.88
C ILE A 175 3.26 -7.51 -9.31
N LEU A 176 3.23 -6.23 -9.70
CA LEU A 176 4.15 -5.22 -9.18
C LEU A 176 4.04 -5.09 -7.65
N PHE A 177 2.82 -5.09 -7.11
CA PHE A 177 2.58 -5.09 -5.68
C PHE A 177 3.26 -6.29 -4.99
N GLY A 178 3.16 -7.48 -5.56
CA GLY A 178 3.81 -8.66 -4.98
C GLY A 178 5.33 -8.66 -5.10
N VAL A 179 5.87 -8.23 -6.24
CA VAL A 179 7.32 -8.06 -6.43
C VAL A 179 7.92 -7.08 -5.43
N MET A 180 7.18 -6.02 -5.09
CA MET A 180 7.60 -5.03 -4.08
C MET A 180 7.68 -5.62 -2.66
N HIS A 181 6.98 -6.72 -2.40
CA HIS A 181 7.04 -7.48 -1.15
C HIS A 181 8.08 -8.59 -1.18
N ALA A 182 8.84 -8.74 -2.27
CA ALA A 182 9.98 -9.64 -2.31
C ALA A 182 10.98 -9.19 -1.24
N SER A 183 10.98 -9.92 -0.13
CA SER A 183 11.98 -9.76 0.91
C SER A 183 13.27 -10.45 0.46
N ASN A 184 14.41 -9.99 0.96
CA ASN A 184 15.70 -10.68 0.85
C ASN A 184 15.69 -11.97 1.69
N LEU A 185 14.70 -12.84 1.48
CA LEU A 185 14.66 -14.15 2.09
C LEU A 185 15.76 -14.99 1.46
N THR A 186 16.44 -15.76 2.30
CA THR A 186 17.53 -16.64 1.88
C THR A 186 17.05 -17.80 0.99
N ASN A 187 15.74 -18.04 0.92
CA ASN A 187 15.13 -19.16 0.21
C ASN A 187 14.18 -18.67 -0.89
N LEU A 188 14.48 -19.05 -2.15
CA LEU A 188 13.67 -18.75 -3.34
C LEU A 188 12.21 -19.16 -3.18
N ASN A 189 11.92 -20.33 -2.57
CA ASN A 189 10.55 -20.81 -2.41
C ASN A 189 9.74 -19.90 -1.48
N GLN A 190 10.38 -19.37 -0.42
CA GLN A 190 9.72 -18.44 0.49
C GLN A 190 9.50 -17.08 -0.18
N THR A 191 10.48 -16.58 -0.95
CA THR A 191 10.32 -15.36 -1.75
C THR A 191 9.17 -15.50 -2.75
N LEU A 192 9.12 -16.59 -3.50
CA LEU A 192 8.05 -16.87 -4.46
C LEU A 192 6.69 -17.00 -3.76
N LEU A 193 6.63 -17.64 -2.59
CA LEU A 193 5.39 -17.73 -1.81
C LEU A 193 4.90 -16.34 -1.36
N VAL A 194 5.79 -15.47 -0.92
CA VAL A 194 5.44 -14.09 -0.54
C VAL A 194 4.95 -13.31 -1.74
N ILE A 195 5.68 -13.32 -2.86
CA ILE A 195 5.28 -12.62 -4.10
C ILE A 195 3.92 -13.12 -4.56
N THR A 196 3.71 -14.44 -4.64
CA THR A 196 2.45 -15.01 -5.14
C THR A 196 1.28 -14.69 -4.21
N SER A 197 1.43 -14.88 -2.90
CA SER A 197 0.36 -14.58 -1.94
C SER A 197 0.00 -13.10 -1.92
N THR A 198 0.99 -12.19 -1.94
CA THR A 198 0.75 -10.75 -1.96
C THR A 198 0.20 -10.27 -3.32
N SER A 199 0.58 -10.88 -4.44
CA SER A 199 -0.06 -10.63 -5.74
C SER A 199 -1.52 -11.06 -5.79
N ILE A 200 -1.87 -12.21 -5.19
CA ILE A 200 -3.28 -12.65 -5.07
C ILE A 200 -4.08 -11.65 -4.24
N MET A 201 -3.53 -11.20 -3.10
CA MET A 201 -4.13 -10.15 -2.29
C MET A 201 -4.30 -8.85 -3.09
N GLY A 202 -3.28 -8.49 -3.88
CA GLY A 202 -3.34 -7.30 -4.70
C GLY A 202 -4.42 -7.35 -5.78
N LEU A 203 -4.66 -8.53 -6.34
CA LEU A 203 -5.71 -8.79 -7.33
C LEU A 203 -7.10 -8.73 -6.68
N LEU A 204 -7.26 -9.33 -5.49
CA LEU A 204 -8.50 -9.23 -4.72
C LEU A 204 -8.85 -7.77 -4.44
N TYR A 205 -7.89 -6.98 -3.96
CA TYR A 205 -8.13 -5.56 -3.71
C TYR A 205 -8.43 -4.79 -4.99
N GLY A 206 -7.70 -5.02 -6.08
CA GLY A 206 -7.92 -4.34 -7.36
C GLY A 206 -9.25 -4.67 -8.06
N ILE A 207 -9.94 -5.76 -7.67
CA ILE A 207 -11.29 -6.08 -8.15
C ILE A 207 -12.38 -5.44 -7.27
N VAL A 208 -12.11 -5.33 -5.97
CA VAL A 208 -13.10 -4.89 -4.96
C VAL A 208 -13.14 -3.35 -4.82
N THR A 209 -12.07 -2.65 -5.18
CA THR A 209 -11.93 -1.18 -5.10
C THR A 209 -12.40 -0.47 -6.36
#